data_AF-A0A520ZR17-F1
#
_entry.id   AF-A0A520ZR17-F1
#
_cell.length_a   1.000
_cell.length_b   1.000
_cell.length_c   1.000
_cell.angle_alpha   90.00
_cell.angle_beta   90.00
_cell.angle_gamma   90.00
#
_symmetry.space_group_name_H-M   'P 1'
#
loop_
_entity.id
_entity.type
_entity.pdbx_description
1 polymer ?
#
loop_
_entity_poly.entity_id
_entity_poly.type
_entity_poly.pdbx_seq_one_letter_code
_entity_poly.pdbx_strand_id
1 'polypeptide(L)'
;SGDTMFRPAGTTPGHSFELGRLALHWWDLAERPDDGTPERARRLIEQALEDGWRDPGGIAYTLDLDGKIDVSDRYWWPLTEAISALATLIKLERRATDEAWYRRLWAFADSHFVDHARGGWYPELAEDGGLADVQFKGKPDIYHSVQACLFPLAPGVSRYADRLRKLS
;
A
#
# COMPACT_ATOMS: atom_id res chain seq x y z
N SER A 1 -25.95 12.21 1.41
CA SER A 1 -24.92 11.45 2.15
C SER A 1 -24.37 10.39 1.21
N GLY A 2 -23.11 10.49 0.84
CA GLY A 2 -22.43 9.47 0.02
C GLY A 2 -21.88 8.39 0.94
N ASP A 3 -21.83 7.16 0.45
CA ASP A 3 -21.22 6.02 1.14
C ASP A 3 -19.77 6.38 1.52
N THR A 4 -19.50 6.50 2.83
CA THR A 4 -18.19 6.89 3.38
C THR A 4 -17.08 5.93 2.95
N MET A 5 -17.43 4.72 2.52
CA MET A 5 -16.51 3.75 1.94
C MET A 5 -16.00 4.16 0.54
N PHE A 6 -16.88 4.66 -0.33
CA PHE A 6 -16.53 4.99 -1.72
C PHE A 6 -16.27 6.48 -1.95
N ARG A 7 -16.70 7.33 -1.02
CA ARG A 7 -16.54 8.79 -1.05
C ARG A 7 -16.26 9.35 0.35
N PRO A 8 -15.16 8.91 1.00
CA PRO A 8 -14.76 9.54 2.25
C PRO A 8 -14.52 11.04 2.04
N ALA A 9 -14.83 11.84 3.06
CA ALA A 9 -14.34 13.21 3.08
C ALA A 9 -12.81 13.19 3.25
N GLY A 10 -12.12 14.13 2.59
CA GLY A 10 -10.66 14.21 2.68
C GLY A 10 -9.92 13.25 1.75
N THR A 11 -8.85 12.61 2.25
CA THR A 11 -7.97 11.75 1.44
C THR A 11 -7.75 10.38 2.06
N THR A 12 -7.37 9.40 1.24
CA THR A 12 -7.11 8.02 1.67
C THR A 12 -5.65 7.69 1.36
N PRO A 13 -4.77 7.55 2.38
CA PRO A 13 -3.34 7.28 2.15
C PRO A 13 -3.08 6.06 1.26
N GLY A 14 -3.92 5.02 1.37
CA GLY A 14 -3.90 3.85 0.49
C GLY A 14 -3.91 4.19 -1.01
N HIS A 15 -4.77 5.12 -1.44
CA HIS A 15 -4.85 5.55 -2.83
C HIS A 15 -3.62 6.38 -3.26
N SER A 16 -2.99 7.10 -2.34
CA SER A 16 -1.74 7.82 -2.63
C SER A 16 -0.59 6.86 -2.93
N PHE A 17 -0.49 5.75 -2.19
CA PHE A 17 0.49 4.68 -2.48
C PHE A 17 0.24 4.04 -3.85
N GLU A 18 -1.02 3.68 -4.12
CA GLU A 18 -1.42 3.10 -5.39
C GLU A 18 -1.10 4.05 -6.56
N LEU A 19 -1.50 5.33 -6.45
CA LEU A 19 -1.26 6.33 -7.49
C LEU A 19 0.24 6.56 -7.71
N GLY A 20 1.04 6.66 -6.65
CA GLY A 20 2.50 6.79 -6.76
C GLY A 20 3.11 5.60 -7.49
N ARG A 21 2.70 4.38 -7.15
CA ARG A 21 3.12 3.15 -7.83
C ARG A 21 2.71 3.13 -9.30
N LEU A 22 1.45 3.44 -9.61
CA LEU A 22 0.91 3.47 -10.97
C LEU A 22 1.59 4.54 -11.84
N ALA A 23 1.94 5.69 -11.26
CA ALA A 23 2.71 6.73 -11.96
C ALA A 23 4.11 6.21 -12.38
N LEU A 24 4.78 5.46 -11.51
CA LEU A 24 6.06 4.81 -11.85
C LEU A 24 5.90 3.70 -12.90
N HIS A 25 4.80 2.94 -12.83
CA HIS A 25 4.48 1.92 -13.84
C HIS A 25 4.28 2.56 -15.21
N TRP A 26 3.47 3.63 -15.27
CA TRP A 26 3.27 4.40 -16.49
C TRP A 26 4.57 4.98 -17.03
N TRP A 27 5.37 5.62 -16.17
CA TRP A 27 6.64 6.24 -16.56
C TRP A 27 7.59 5.22 -17.23
N ASP A 28 7.71 4.01 -16.67
CA ASP A 28 8.55 2.96 -17.27
C ASP A 28 7.96 2.39 -18.58
N LEU A 29 6.63 2.34 -18.69
CA LEU A 29 5.94 1.94 -19.93
C LEU A 29 5.99 3.00 -21.03
N ALA A 30 6.07 4.27 -20.66
CA ALA A 30 6.19 5.43 -21.55
C ALA A 30 7.65 5.72 -21.96
N GLU A 31 8.53 4.73 -21.83
CA GLU A 31 9.96 4.84 -22.17
C GLU A 31 10.74 5.87 -21.33
N ARG A 32 10.31 6.08 -20.08
CA ARG A 32 11.01 6.88 -19.06
C ARG A 32 11.25 8.34 -19.50
N PRO A 33 10.19 9.12 -19.76
CA PRO A 33 10.33 10.53 -20.08
C PRO A 33 11.04 11.28 -18.95
N ASP A 34 11.83 12.29 -19.31
CA ASP A 34 12.46 13.22 -18.37
C ASP A 34 11.47 14.32 -17.99
N ASP A 35 10.43 13.95 -17.23
CA ASP A 35 9.29 14.82 -16.89
C ASP A 35 9.11 15.02 -15.37
N GLY A 36 10.00 14.47 -14.54
CA GLY A 36 9.95 14.53 -13.09
C GLY A 36 8.91 13.62 -12.42
N THR A 37 8.35 12.63 -13.15
CA THR A 37 7.38 11.68 -12.59
C THR A 37 7.95 10.86 -11.43
N PRO A 38 9.18 10.32 -11.49
CA PRO A 38 9.78 9.59 -10.38
C PRO A 38 9.80 10.37 -9.06
N GLU A 39 10.19 11.64 -9.10
CA GLU A 39 10.31 12.51 -7.93
C GLU A 39 8.94 12.86 -7.36
N ARG A 40 7.94 13.12 -8.22
CA ARG A 40 6.55 13.36 -7.77
C ARG A 40 5.95 12.12 -7.12
N ALA A 41 6.13 10.95 -7.72
CA ALA A 41 5.63 9.69 -7.19
C ALA A 41 6.27 9.36 -5.84
N ARG A 42 7.59 9.54 -5.70
CA ARG A 42 8.29 9.38 -4.42
C ARG A 42 7.73 10.31 -3.35
N ARG A 43 7.59 11.61 -3.62
CA ARG A 43 7.02 12.57 -2.66
C ARG A 43 5.62 12.18 -2.21
N LEU A 44 4.78 11.72 -3.13
CA LEU A 44 3.43 11.28 -2.82
C LEU A 44 3.43 10.06 -1.88
N ILE A 45 4.31 9.09 -2.13
CA ILE A 45 4.46 7.88 -1.29
C ILE A 45 5.02 8.25 0.09
N GLU A 46 6.06 9.08 0.15
CA GLU A 46 6.68 9.50 1.42
C GLU A 46 5.70 10.32 2.27
N GLN A 47 4.96 11.25 1.67
CA GLN A 47 3.93 12.02 2.36
C GLN A 47 2.81 11.12 2.89
N ALA A 48 2.34 10.16 2.10
CA ALA A 48 1.31 9.22 2.54
C ALA A 48 1.76 8.32 3.69
N LEU A 49 3.05 7.98 3.78
CA LEU A 49 3.62 7.30 4.95
C LEU A 49 3.63 8.22 6.18
N GLU A 50 4.06 9.47 6.02
CA GLU A 50 4.12 10.45 7.11
C GLU A 50 2.73 10.72 7.70
N ASP A 51 1.74 10.95 6.86
CA ASP A 51 0.39 11.32 7.29
C ASP A 51 -0.41 10.10 7.77
N GLY A 52 -0.25 8.95 7.10
CA GLY A 52 -1.09 7.77 7.30
C GLY A 52 -0.58 6.77 8.34
N TRP A 53 0.73 6.70 8.60
CA TRP A 53 1.27 5.68 9.50
C TRP A 53 0.88 5.95 10.96
N ARG A 54 0.44 4.91 11.67
CA ARG A 54 0.09 4.97 13.09
C ARG A 54 0.97 4.08 13.94
N ASP A 55 1.19 4.49 15.19
CA ASP A 55 1.67 3.56 16.21
C ASP A 55 0.48 2.78 16.81
N PRO A 56 0.65 1.48 17.14
CA PRO A 56 1.88 0.69 17.04
C PRO A 56 2.25 0.25 15.61
N GLY A 57 1.31 0.33 14.66
CA GLY A 57 1.58 0.12 13.24
C GLY A 57 0.34 0.33 12.38
N GLY A 58 0.46 0.13 11.07
CA GLY A 58 -0.65 0.21 10.12
C GLY A 58 -0.87 1.59 9.50
N ILE A 59 -1.73 1.63 8.49
CA ILE A 59 -2.09 2.83 7.73
C ILE A 59 -3.53 3.19 8.11
N ALA A 60 -3.74 4.40 8.62
CA ALA A 60 -5.06 4.95 8.87
C ALA A 60 -5.86 5.03 7.56
N TYR A 61 -7.18 4.80 7.65
CA TYR A 61 -8.03 4.73 6.47
C TYR A 61 -8.21 6.08 5.79
N THR A 62 -8.51 7.14 6.54
CA THR A 62 -8.74 8.47 5.97
C THR A 62 -8.07 9.57 6.77
N LEU A 63 -7.75 10.65 6.05
CA LEU A 63 -7.34 11.93 6.58
C LEU A 63 -8.41 12.97 6.26
N ASP A 64 -8.61 13.93 7.14
CA ASP A 64 -9.38 15.13 6.89
C ASP A 64 -8.68 16.06 5.88
N LEU A 65 -9.31 17.20 5.57
CA LEU A 65 -8.76 18.18 4.62
C LEU A 65 -7.52 18.92 5.14
N ASP A 66 -7.26 18.87 6.44
CA ASP A 66 -6.08 19.44 7.08
C ASP A 66 -4.94 18.39 7.23
N GLY A 67 -5.13 17.17 6.71
CA GLY A 67 -4.16 16.08 6.76
C GLY A 67 -4.12 15.34 8.10
N LYS A 68 -5.10 15.55 8.98
CA LYS A 68 -5.19 14.81 10.25
C LYS A 68 -6.00 13.53 10.05
N ILE A 69 -5.70 12.50 10.83
CA ILE A 69 -6.46 11.25 10.80
C ILE A 69 -7.93 11.51 11.18
N ASP A 70 -8.82 11.04 10.31
CA ASP A 70 -10.28 11.09 10.49
C ASP A 70 -10.83 9.70 10.84
N VAL A 71 -10.48 8.68 10.03
CA VAL A 71 -10.76 7.27 10.35
C VAL A 71 -9.45 6.52 10.61
N SER A 72 -9.28 6.10 11.86
CA SER A 72 -8.07 5.45 12.40
C SER A 72 -8.00 3.94 12.13
N ASP A 73 -9.11 3.33 11.69
CA ASP A 73 -9.17 1.91 11.33
C ASP A 73 -8.13 1.58 10.27
N ARG A 74 -7.60 0.36 10.33
CA ARG A 74 -6.54 -0.11 9.43
C ARG A 74 -7.09 -1.23 8.57
N TYR A 75 -7.00 -1.04 7.27
CA TYR A 75 -7.38 -2.04 6.30
C TYR A 75 -6.14 -2.74 5.75
N TRP A 76 -6.28 -3.99 5.29
CA TRP A 76 -5.20 -4.71 4.62
C TRP A 76 -4.74 -4.00 3.34
N TRP A 77 -5.69 -3.46 2.56
CA TRP A 77 -5.42 -2.99 1.21
C TRP A 77 -4.50 -1.76 1.17
N PRO A 78 -4.63 -0.72 2.03
CA PRO A 78 -3.69 0.39 2.06
C PRO A 78 -2.27 -0.05 2.44
N LEU A 79 -2.15 -1.01 3.37
CA LEU A 79 -0.85 -1.56 3.76
C LEU A 79 -0.20 -2.32 2.60
N THR A 80 -0.97 -3.13 1.87
CA THR A 80 -0.47 -3.86 0.69
C THR A 80 -0.07 -2.93 -0.46
N GLU A 81 -0.77 -1.80 -0.63
CA GLU A 81 -0.36 -0.76 -1.58
C GLU A 81 0.93 -0.08 -1.15
N ALA A 82 1.09 0.24 0.13
CA ALA A 82 2.33 0.79 0.68
C ALA A 82 3.52 -0.16 0.47
N ILE A 83 3.33 -1.46 0.72
CA ILE A 83 4.34 -2.52 0.48
C ILE A 83 4.76 -2.52 -0.99
N SER A 84 3.77 -2.49 -1.90
CA SER A 84 4.00 -2.52 -3.34
C SER A 84 4.68 -1.24 -3.86
N ALA A 85 4.31 -0.08 -3.32
CA ALA A 85 4.92 1.20 -3.63
C ALA A 85 6.39 1.25 -3.19
N LEU A 86 6.68 0.83 -1.96
CA LEU A 86 8.06 0.76 -1.42
C LEU A 86 8.92 -0.24 -2.19
N ALA A 87 8.39 -1.40 -2.55
CA ALA A 87 9.09 -2.34 -3.42
C ALA A 87 9.41 -1.74 -4.79
N THR A 88 8.54 -0.88 -5.32
CA THR A 88 8.76 -0.19 -6.59
C THR A 88 9.85 0.87 -6.46
N LEU A 89 9.83 1.68 -5.39
CA LEU A 89 10.89 2.65 -5.09
C LEU A 89 12.26 1.99 -4.92
N ILE A 90 12.34 0.89 -4.17
CA ILE A 90 13.60 0.14 -3.97
C ILE A 90 14.22 -0.33 -5.30
N LYS A 91 13.38 -0.72 -6.26
CA LYS A 91 13.84 -1.18 -7.58
C LYS A 91 14.23 -0.04 -8.51
N LEU A 92 13.57 1.10 -8.37
CA LEU A 92 13.90 2.32 -9.10
C LEU A 92 15.24 2.86 -8.61
N GLU A 93 15.37 3.06 -7.30
CA GLU A 93 16.55 3.58 -6.64
C GLU A 93 16.55 3.09 -5.18
N ARG A 94 17.43 2.13 -4.87
CA ARG A 94 17.49 1.53 -3.54
C ARG A 94 18.02 2.53 -2.51
N ARG A 95 17.20 2.83 -1.49
CA ARG A 95 17.58 3.60 -0.30
C ARG A 95 17.38 2.76 0.96
N ALA A 96 18.26 2.92 1.95
CA ALA A 96 18.17 2.19 3.21
C ALA A 96 16.87 2.49 3.98
N THR A 97 16.36 3.72 3.87
CA THR A 97 15.07 4.14 4.44
C THR A 97 13.90 3.39 3.83
N ASP A 98 13.90 3.20 2.51
CA ASP A 98 12.86 2.48 1.79
C ASP A 98 12.86 1.00 2.20
N GLU A 99 14.03 0.38 2.34
CA GLU A 99 14.13 -1.00 2.84
C GLU A 99 13.65 -1.14 4.28
N ALA A 100 13.98 -0.18 5.14
CA ALA A 100 13.54 -0.19 6.54
C ALA A 100 12.01 -0.10 6.63
N TRP A 101 11.40 0.81 5.87
CA TRP A 101 9.95 0.92 5.77
C TRP A 101 9.29 -0.33 5.18
N TYR A 102 9.84 -0.87 4.09
CA TYR A 102 9.34 -2.11 3.49
C TYR A 102 9.31 -3.26 4.50
N ARG A 103 10.38 -3.45 5.29
CA ARG A 103 10.43 -4.45 6.36
C ARG A 103 9.44 -4.16 7.47
N ARG A 104 9.28 -2.90 7.88
CA ARG A 104 8.32 -2.48 8.92
C ARG A 104 6.87 -2.78 8.50
N LEU A 105 6.52 -2.46 7.26
CA LEU A 105 5.19 -2.73 6.69
C LEU A 105 4.91 -4.25 6.66
N TRP A 106 5.87 -5.04 6.20
CA TRP A 106 5.73 -6.50 6.18
C TRP A 106 5.63 -7.13 7.56
N ALA A 107 6.44 -6.67 8.52
CA ALA A 107 6.37 -7.16 9.90
C ALA A 107 4.98 -6.91 10.51
N PHE A 108 4.38 -5.75 10.21
CA PHE A 108 3.02 -5.44 10.65
C PHE A 108 1.98 -6.29 9.92
N ALA A 109 2.11 -6.44 8.60
CA ALA A 109 1.22 -7.28 7.79
C ALA A 109 1.17 -8.72 8.31
N ASP A 110 2.33 -9.32 8.52
CA ASP A 110 2.48 -10.71 8.94
C ASP A 110 1.89 -10.98 10.33
N SER A 111 2.02 -10.02 11.23
CA SER A 111 1.56 -10.15 12.63
C SER A 111 0.09 -9.83 12.84
N HIS A 112 -0.53 -9.01 11.98
CA HIS A 112 -1.90 -8.52 12.22
C HIS A 112 -2.89 -8.88 11.11
N PHE A 113 -2.46 -8.91 9.84
CA PHE A 113 -3.36 -9.14 8.72
C PHE A 113 -3.28 -10.56 8.18
N VAL A 114 -2.12 -11.22 8.16
CA VAL A 114 -2.01 -12.58 7.62
C VAL A 114 -2.67 -13.59 8.55
N ASP A 115 -3.67 -14.33 8.04
CA ASP A 115 -4.26 -15.45 8.76
C ASP A 115 -3.43 -16.71 8.52
N HIS A 116 -2.45 -16.95 9.39
CA HIS A 116 -1.58 -18.12 9.34
C HIS A 116 -2.31 -19.45 9.57
N ALA A 117 -3.52 -19.44 10.14
CA ALA A 117 -4.28 -20.66 10.43
C ALA A 117 -5.15 -21.10 9.26
N ARG A 118 -5.69 -20.15 8.48
CA ARG A 118 -6.69 -20.43 7.42
C ARG A 118 -6.31 -19.86 6.05
N GLY A 119 -5.17 -19.16 5.94
CA GLY A 119 -4.71 -18.49 4.72
C GLY A 119 -5.52 -17.23 4.39
N GLY A 120 -4.99 -16.40 3.50
CA GLY A 120 -5.57 -15.09 3.18
C GLY A 120 -5.30 -14.05 4.27
N TRP A 121 -5.83 -12.83 4.07
CA TRP A 121 -5.58 -11.70 4.95
C TRP A 121 -6.90 -11.25 5.58
N TYR A 122 -6.89 -10.92 6.87
CA TYR A 122 -8.00 -10.25 7.53
C TYR A 122 -8.19 -8.85 6.92
N PRO A 123 -9.43 -8.39 6.73
CA PRO A 123 -9.66 -7.15 6.01
C PRO A 123 -9.54 -5.91 6.90
N GLU A 124 -9.67 -6.03 8.21
CA GLU A 124 -9.92 -4.85 9.03
C GLU A 124 -9.38 -5.04 10.45
N LEU A 125 -8.72 -3.99 10.95
CA LEU A 125 -8.39 -3.81 12.35
C LEU A 125 -9.07 -2.54 12.82
N ALA A 126 -9.74 -2.63 13.96
CA ALA A 126 -10.25 -1.46 14.66
C ALA A 126 -9.09 -0.58 15.18
N GLU A 127 -9.43 0.61 15.67
CA GLU A 127 -8.46 1.55 16.27
C GLU A 127 -7.57 0.90 17.34
N ASP A 128 -8.14 0.03 18.18
CA ASP A 128 -7.44 -0.68 19.26
C ASP A 128 -6.49 -1.79 18.76
N GLY A 129 -6.48 -2.08 17.45
CA GLY A 129 -5.68 -3.11 16.81
C GLY A 129 -6.33 -4.49 16.79
N GLY A 130 -7.53 -4.65 17.33
CA GLY A 130 -8.31 -5.89 17.27
C GLY A 130 -8.87 -6.15 15.88
N LEU A 131 -9.01 -7.43 15.52
CA LEU A 131 -9.69 -7.83 14.29
C LEU A 131 -11.13 -7.32 14.29
N ALA A 132 -11.51 -6.69 13.20
CA ALA A 132 -12.86 -6.20 12.97
C ALA A 132 -13.45 -6.82 11.70
N ASP A 133 -14.77 -6.79 11.59
CA ASP A 133 -15.52 -7.22 10.41
C ASP A 133 -16.68 -6.26 10.11
N VAL A 134 -16.54 -4.98 10.48
CA VAL A 134 -17.64 -4.01 10.41
C VAL A 134 -17.89 -3.63 8.96
N GLN A 135 -16.84 -3.22 8.25
CA GLN A 135 -16.93 -2.78 6.86
C GLN A 135 -16.82 -3.96 5.90
N PHE A 136 -16.00 -4.96 6.23
CA PHE A 136 -15.77 -6.13 5.39
C PHE A 136 -16.01 -7.43 6.14
N LYS A 137 -16.95 -8.24 5.63
CA LYS A 137 -17.22 -9.58 6.16
C LYS A 137 -16.35 -10.62 5.47
N GLY A 138 -15.66 -11.44 6.27
CA GLY A 138 -14.80 -12.52 5.77
C GLY A 138 -13.50 -11.99 5.16
N LYS A 139 -13.09 -12.55 4.02
CA LYS A 139 -11.87 -12.16 3.28
C LYS A 139 -12.26 -11.85 1.83
N PRO A 140 -12.76 -10.63 1.58
CA PRO A 140 -13.48 -10.33 0.35
C PRO A 140 -12.58 -10.22 -0.88
N ASP A 141 -11.28 -10.02 -0.67
CA ASP A 141 -10.29 -9.82 -1.73
C ASP A 141 -9.02 -10.61 -1.45
N ILE A 142 -8.37 -11.02 -2.53
CA ILE A 142 -6.99 -11.51 -2.52
C ILE A 142 -6.08 -10.73 -3.46
N TYR A 143 -6.63 -9.90 -4.35
CA TYR A 143 -5.90 -9.18 -5.38
C TYR A 143 -4.79 -8.32 -4.78
N HIS A 144 -5.08 -7.48 -3.79
CA HIS A 144 -4.08 -6.58 -3.23
C HIS A 144 -2.99 -7.33 -2.45
N SER A 145 -3.37 -8.34 -1.66
CA SER A 145 -2.41 -9.19 -0.93
C SER A 145 -1.51 -9.99 -1.87
N VAL A 146 -2.08 -10.53 -2.96
CA VAL A 146 -1.30 -11.24 -3.99
C VAL A 146 -0.35 -10.27 -4.70
N GLN A 147 -0.78 -9.05 -5.02
CA GLN A 147 0.11 -8.04 -5.59
C GLN A 147 1.26 -7.67 -4.66
N ALA A 148 0.99 -7.47 -3.36
CA ALA A 148 2.03 -7.22 -2.37
C ALA A 148 3.08 -8.33 -2.31
N CYS A 149 2.67 -9.59 -2.47
CA CYS A 149 3.58 -10.73 -2.53
C CYS A 149 4.34 -10.83 -3.87
N LEU A 150 3.65 -10.65 -5.00
CA LEU A 150 4.21 -10.92 -6.32
C LEU A 150 5.01 -9.76 -6.90
N PHE A 151 4.55 -8.52 -6.74
CA PHE A 151 5.24 -7.37 -7.32
C PHE A 151 6.69 -7.28 -6.86
N PRO A 152 7.07 -7.44 -5.58
CA PRO A 152 8.47 -7.43 -5.15
C PRO A 152 9.36 -8.46 -5.87
N LEU A 153 8.83 -9.63 -6.22
CA LEU A 153 9.58 -10.71 -6.87
C LEU A 153 9.94 -10.39 -8.33
N ALA A 154 9.10 -9.64 -9.04
CA ALA A 154 9.38 -9.30 -10.42
C ALA A 154 10.52 -8.28 -10.53
N PRO A 155 11.51 -8.46 -11.42
CA PRO A 155 12.53 -7.43 -11.65
C PRO A 155 11.90 -6.15 -12.22
N GLY A 156 12.48 -4.98 -11.94
CA GLY A 156 12.00 -3.69 -12.49
C GLY A 156 10.64 -3.20 -11.94
N VAL A 157 10.13 -2.13 -12.55
CA VAL A 157 9.00 -1.35 -12.01
C VAL A 157 7.70 -1.47 -12.83
N SER A 158 7.67 -2.25 -13.91
CA SER A 158 6.48 -2.48 -14.73
C SER A 158 6.52 -3.86 -15.42
N ARG A 159 5.51 -4.20 -16.23
CA ARG A 159 5.42 -5.46 -17.01
C ARG A 159 5.45 -6.73 -16.15
N TYR A 160 4.83 -6.68 -14.97
CA TYR A 160 4.86 -7.77 -13.98
C TYR A 160 4.46 -9.13 -14.55
N ALA A 161 3.42 -9.20 -15.38
CA ALA A 161 2.96 -10.46 -15.98
C ALA A 161 4.08 -11.15 -16.80
N ASP A 162 4.80 -10.40 -17.64
CA ASP A 162 5.90 -10.95 -18.45
C ASP A 162 7.12 -11.28 -17.60
N ARG A 163 7.38 -10.48 -16.56
CA ARG A 163 8.57 -10.60 -15.73
C ARG A 163 8.48 -11.72 -14.70
N LEU A 164 7.29 -11.96 -14.14
CA LEU A 164 7.05 -13.06 -13.22
C LEU A 164 7.16 -14.43 -13.91
N ARG A 165 6.72 -14.53 -15.18
CA ARG A 165 6.88 -15.75 -15.99
C ARG A 165 8.34 -16.18 -16.20
N LYS A 166 9.30 -15.28 -15.99
CA LYS A 166 10.74 -15.57 -16.13
C LYS A 166 11.38 -16.08 -14.84
N LEU A 167 10.62 -16.17 -13.75
CA LEU A 167 11.08 -16.70 -12.47
C LEU A 167 10.81 -18.21 -12.30
N SER A 168 10.02 -18.80 -13.20
CA SER A 168 9.67 -20.23 -13.22
C SER A 168 10.63 -21.05 -14.09
#